data_AF-A0A2S8BLT8-F1
#
_entry.id   AF-A0A2S8BLT8-F1
#
_cell.length_a   1.000
_cell.length_b   1.000
_cell.length_c   1.000
_cell.angle_alpha   90.00
_cell.angle_beta   90.00
_cell.angle_gamma   90.00
#
_symmetry.space_group_name_H-M   'P 1'
#
loop_
_entity.id
_entity.type
_entity.pdbx_description
1 polymer ?
#
loop_
_entity_poly.entity_id
_entity_poly.type
_entity_poly.pdbx_seq_one_letter_code
_entity_poly.pdbx_strand_id
1 'polypeptide(L)'
;MLAGLAFGSEIKRFGRSRMTRAAIVVLTLLPLVYGALYLWAYWDPFGHVNKMPVALVNADRGAVVSGQQLNAGAEIAKSLTADGSMDWHVVDPQEARDGVEHGKYYFMLELPPDFSEAIASPTTGKPKQAKLIAVYNDANNYISSSIGRTATEQVLNAVSTRISGQAVNQVLSVVVSSGAGIKQAADGAQQLADGAARVDDGAGQLSAGLHTARSGSAQLAAGAKQLSDGITQATDPLLAVAKAVSVIGGNTDQLQQGATALQQANDQIGAIATAQDTAANSLSAVIDQLSASGDPVARSAADTLRGTQDQLRGHQFTPQIRQQLTDAENAAIAMTEPLRTPGSPVKSALDQVGNKGQDLTNKLTQLRTGAQQVAAGSAELATGIAKLDDGAGQLKSGTGQLRAGSTELATKLADGAKQAPEWTTQQKDAIADTIGGPVHLETTHENAAPNFGTGMAPFFLTLALFFGAWCCGWCCGRCKAGPSRRR
;
A
#
# COMPACT_ATOMS: atom_id res chain seq x y z
N MET A 1 -59.59 29.97 87.63
CA MET A 1 -60.80 30.69 87.16
C MET A 1 -60.50 31.24 85.77
N LEU A 2 -61.40 30.94 84.83
CA LEU A 2 -61.31 31.23 83.40
C LEU A 2 -61.07 32.72 83.10
N ALA A 3 -59.88 33.06 82.59
CA ALA A 3 -59.61 34.35 81.94
C ALA A 3 -58.99 34.11 80.56
N GLY A 4 -59.60 33.21 79.79
CA GLY A 4 -59.25 32.96 78.40
C GLY A 4 -60.55 32.82 77.63
N LEU A 5 -61.02 33.93 77.05
CA LEU A 5 -62.03 34.07 75.97
C LEU A 5 -62.73 35.44 76.09
N ALA A 6 -61.97 36.52 75.88
CA ALA A 6 -62.53 37.84 75.58
C ALA A 6 -62.00 38.36 74.23
N PHE A 7 -61.76 37.46 73.27
CA PHE A 7 -61.30 37.80 71.91
C PHE A 7 -62.20 38.84 71.22
N GLY A 8 -63.51 38.82 71.48
CA GLY A 8 -64.48 39.75 70.89
C GLY A 8 -64.36 41.21 71.36
N SER A 9 -63.81 41.45 72.56
CA SER A 9 -63.70 42.82 73.13
C SER A 9 -62.34 43.48 72.83
N GLU A 10 -61.27 42.69 72.73
CA GLU A 10 -59.93 43.18 72.39
C GLU A 10 -59.81 43.53 70.90
N ILE A 11 -60.39 42.75 69.98
CA ILE A 11 -60.35 43.02 68.52
C ILE A 11 -60.96 44.39 68.17
N LYS A 12 -62.05 44.80 68.85
CA LYS A 12 -62.65 46.13 68.69
C LYS A 12 -61.74 47.27 69.18
N ARG A 13 -60.83 47.00 70.12
CA ARG A 13 -59.84 47.99 70.61
C ARG A 13 -58.80 48.31 69.53
N PHE A 14 -58.39 47.31 68.76
CA PHE A 14 -57.43 47.50 67.67
C PHE A 14 -58.01 48.22 66.44
N GLY A 15 -59.34 48.26 66.30
CA GLY A 15 -60.03 48.93 65.20
C GLY A 15 -60.26 50.45 65.38
N ARG A 16 -60.00 51.02 66.57
CA ARG A 16 -60.35 52.42 66.91
C ARG A 16 -59.32 53.47 66.48
N SER A 17 -58.05 53.11 66.35
CA SER A 17 -56.97 54.04 65.95
C SER A 17 -56.45 53.68 64.55
N ARG A 18 -56.24 54.68 63.70
CA ARG A 18 -55.65 54.51 62.34
C ARG A 18 -54.29 53.82 62.40
N MET A 19 -53.48 54.11 63.42
CA MET A 19 -52.16 53.53 63.64
C MET A 19 -52.24 52.03 63.96
N THR A 20 -53.25 51.61 64.73
CA THR A 20 -53.41 50.22 65.15
C THR A 20 -53.96 49.34 64.03
N ARG A 21 -54.82 49.89 63.17
CA ARG A 21 -55.24 49.23 61.92
C ARG A 21 -54.07 49.03 60.96
N ALA A 22 -53.22 50.04 60.80
CA ALA A 22 -52.00 49.94 59.98
C ALA A 22 -51.06 48.85 60.53
N ALA A 23 -50.89 48.76 61.85
CA ALA A 23 -50.05 47.73 62.47
C ALA A 23 -50.55 46.30 62.20
N ILE A 24 -51.87 46.05 62.25
CA ILE A 24 -52.44 44.73 61.91
C ILE A 24 -52.24 44.41 60.43
N VAL A 25 -52.49 45.38 59.53
CA VAL A 25 -52.27 45.19 58.09
C VAL A 25 -50.81 44.86 57.81
N VAL A 26 -49.85 45.57 58.41
CA VAL A 26 -48.42 45.27 58.27
C VAL A 26 -48.07 43.89 58.84
N LEU A 27 -48.62 43.53 60.01
CA LEU A 27 -48.38 42.23 60.65
C LEU A 27 -48.91 41.05 59.84
N THR A 28 -50.01 41.23 59.10
CA THR A 28 -50.56 40.20 58.20
C THR A 28 -49.88 40.21 56.84
N LEU A 29 -49.56 41.38 56.29
CA LEU A 29 -48.90 41.50 54.98
C LEU A 29 -47.44 41.04 55.03
N LEU A 30 -46.70 41.27 56.11
CA LEU A 30 -45.28 40.95 56.15
C LEU A 30 -45.00 39.44 55.99
N PRO A 31 -45.68 38.51 56.72
CA PRO A 31 -45.54 37.08 56.47
C PRO A 31 -46.09 36.63 55.11
N LEU A 32 -47.15 37.27 54.60
CA LEU A 32 -47.72 36.94 53.29
C LEU A 32 -46.80 37.35 52.14
N VAL A 33 -46.22 38.55 52.19
CA VAL A 33 -45.23 39.03 51.22
C VAL A 33 -43.98 38.18 51.30
N TYR A 34 -43.50 37.86 52.51
CA TYR A 34 -42.36 36.96 52.67
C TYR A 34 -42.65 35.56 52.09
N GLY A 35 -43.80 34.97 52.42
CA GLY A 35 -44.21 33.67 51.89
C GLY A 35 -44.40 33.68 50.37
N ALA A 36 -44.97 34.75 49.82
CA ALA A 36 -45.12 34.93 48.37
C ALA A 36 -43.76 35.09 47.68
N LEU A 37 -42.84 35.88 48.23
CA LEU A 37 -41.47 36.03 47.70
C LEU A 37 -40.67 34.74 47.83
N TYR A 38 -40.81 34.01 48.92
CA TYR A 38 -40.15 32.72 49.12
C TYR A 38 -40.68 31.68 48.12
N LEU A 39 -42.00 31.54 47.99
CA LEU A 39 -42.58 30.66 46.99
C LEU A 39 -42.15 31.06 45.58
N TRP A 40 -42.16 32.35 45.25
CA TRP A 40 -41.70 32.86 43.95
C TRP A 40 -40.23 32.51 43.68
N ALA A 41 -39.34 32.71 44.66
CA ALA A 41 -37.92 32.42 44.51
C ALA A 41 -37.58 30.91 44.43
N TYR A 42 -38.37 30.06 45.08
CA TYR A 42 -38.14 28.61 45.15
C TYR A 42 -39.05 27.77 44.23
N TRP A 43 -40.00 28.39 43.51
CA TRP A 43 -40.88 27.68 42.58
C TRP A 43 -40.11 27.08 41.40
N ASP A 44 -39.14 27.81 40.87
CA ASP A 44 -38.23 27.36 39.83
C ASP A 44 -36.85 28.05 39.98
N PRO A 45 -36.03 27.62 40.95
CA PRO A 45 -34.74 28.23 41.22
C PRO A 45 -33.71 28.00 40.10
N PHE A 46 -34.02 27.15 39.12
CA PHE A 46 -33.13 26.80 38.01
C PHE A 46 -33.59 27.37 36.65
N GLY A 47 -34.84 27.82 36.51
CA GLY A 47 -35.41 28.34 35.26
C GLY A 47 -34.79 29.64 34.73
N HIS A 48 -33.89 30.27 35.48
CA HIS A 48 -33.20 31.51 35.11
C HIS A 48 -31.68 31.42 35.20
N VAL A 49 -31.12 30.20 35.21
CA VAL A 49 -29.65 29.98 35.22
C VAL A 49 -28.97 30.55 33.96
N ASN A 50 -29.70 30.66 32.85
CA ASN A 50 -29.24 31.32 31.62
C ASN A 50 -28.94 32.82 31.76
N LYS A 51 -29.34 33.45 32.88
CA LYS A 51 -29.02 34.85 33.20
C LYS A 51 -27.94 34.97 34.28
N MET A 52 -27.36 33.85 34.71
CA MET A 52 -26.32 33.84 35.73
C MET A 52 -24.98 34.20 35.06
N PRO A 53 -24.38 35.37 35.35
CA PRO A 53 -23.10 35.75 34.78
C PRO A 53 -21.99 34.85 35.30
N VAL A 54 -21.27 34.23 34.39
CA VAL A 54 -20.15 33.33 34.65
C VAL A 54 -18.94 33.77 33.85
N ALA A 55 -17.78 33.85 34.48
CA ALA A 55 -16.53 34.17 33.79
C ALA A 55 -15.94 32.92 33.12
N LEU A 56 -15.54 33.04 31.86
CA LEU A 56 -14.82 32.02 31.13
C LEU A 56 -13.45 32.56 30.69
N VAL A 57 -12.39 31.92 31.14
CA VAL A 57 -11.01 32.27 30.80
C VAL A 57 -10.48 31.21 29.84
N ASN A 58 -10.15 31.61 28.62
CA ASN A 58 -9.48 30.74 27.66
C ASN A 58 -8.01 31.16 27.49
N ALA A 59 -7.11 30.54 28.25
CA ALA A 59 -5.67 30.77 28.14
C ALA A 59 -4.96 29.78 27.20
N ASP A 60 -5.69 28.78 26.68
CA ASP A 60 -5.21 27.72 25.79
C ASP A 60 -4.56 28.27 24.51
N ARG A 61 -3.38 27.74 24.16
CA ARG A 61 -2.61 28.17 22.98
C ARG A 61 -2.86 27.31 21.74
N GLY A 62 -3.59 26.20 21.89
CA GLY A 62 -3.72 25.19 20.85
C GLY A 62 -2.49 24.28 20.75
N ALA A 63 -2.62 23.19 20.01
CA ALA A 63 -1.55 22.21 19.77
C ALA A 63 -1.56 21.76 18.30
N VAL A 64 -0.45 21.21 17.82
CA VAL A 64 -0.36 20.61 16.48
C VAL A 64 -0.22 19.10 16.62
N VAL A 65 -1.16 18.35 16.05
CA VAL A 65 -1.21 16.89 16.12
C VAL A 65 -1.26 16.33 14.71
N SER A 66 -0.27 15.52 14.34
CA SER A 66 -0.22 14.88 13.01
C SER A 66 -0.37 15.86 11.82
N GLY A 67 0.17 17.09 11.96
CA GLY A 67 0.09 18.14 10.94
C GLY A 67 -1.24 18.92 10.90
N GLN A 68 -2.20 18.59 11.78
CA GLN A 68 -3.45 19.34 11.94
C GLN A 68 -3.40 20.21 13.21
N GLN A 69 -3.99 21.39 13.13
CA GLN A 69 -4.09 22.30 14.27
C GLN A 69 -5.31 21.94 15.14
N LEU A 70 -5.06 21.64 16.41
CA LEU A 70 -6.06 21.33 17.43
C LEU A 70 -6.20 22.53 18.37
N ASN A 71 -7.37 23.16 18.37
CA ASN A 71 -7.67 24.32 19.23
C ASN A 71 -8.85 23.98 20.16
N ALA A 72 -8.65 23.01 21.05
CA ALA A 72 -9.71 22.48 21.90
C ALA A 72 -10.30 23.55 22.85
N GLY A 73 -9.45 24.41 23.44
CA GLY A 73 -9.93 25.47 24.33
C GLY A 73 -10.84 26.49 23.61
N ALA A 74 -10.47 26.89 22.39
CA ALA A 74 -11.27 27.81 21.58
C ALA A 74 -12.62 27.20 21.16
N GLU A 75 -12.64 25.91 20.79
CA GLU A 75 -13.88 25.21 20.44
C GLU A 75 -14.83 25.07 21.64
N ILE A 76 -14.29 24.75 22.82
CA ILE A 76 -15.07 24.66 24.05
C ILE A 76 -15.63 26.03 24.41
N ALA A 77 -14.82 27.09 24.38
CA ALA A 77 -15.27 28.42 24.73
C ALA A 77 -16.38 28.93 23.81
N LYS A 78 -16.27 28.65 22.51
CA LYS A 78 -17.31 28.93 21.53
C LYS A 78 -18.58 28.12 21.77
N SER A 79 -18.45 26.86 22.17
CA SER A 79 -19.61 25.98 22.42
C SER A 79 -20.38 26.40 23.67
N LEU A 80 -19.66 26.72 24.75
CA LEU A 80 -20.28 27.17 26.01
C LEU A 80 -21.02 28.50 25.84
N THR A 81 -20.42 29.45 25.13
CA THR A 81 -21.05 30.75 24.84
C THR A 81 -22.25 30.64 23.90
N ALA A 82 -22.27 29.66 22.98
CA ALA A 82 -23.35 29.46 22.03
C ALA A 82 -24.56 28.67 22.58
N ASP A 83 -24.34 27.78 23.55
CA ASP A 83 -25.38 26.90 24.13
C ASP A 83 -26.45 27.68 24.92
N GLY A 84 -26.09 28.85 25.47
CA GLY A 84 -27.04 29.74 26.15
C GLY A 84 -27.62 29.18 27.47
N SER A 85 -27.06 28.09 27.98
CA SER A 85 -27.43 27.50 29.28
C SER A 85 -27.08 28.40 30.47
N MET A 86 -26.01 29.20 30.34
CA MET A 86 -25.56 30.23 31.29
C MET A 86 -25.09 31.47 30.52
N ASP A 87 -25.04 32.59 31.22
CA ASP A 87 -24.53 33.85 30.66
C ASP A 87 -23.00 33.87 30.78
N TRP A 88 -22.33 33.21 29.83
CA TRP A 88 -20.87 33.09 29.78
C TRP A 88 -20.21 34.36 29.23
N HIS A 89 -19.27 34.91 29.99
CA HIS A 89 -18.47 36.08 29.62
C HIS A 89 -17.01 35.66 29.43
N VAL A 90 -16.51 35.74 28.21
CA VAL A 90 -15.08 35.49 27.92
C VAL A 90 -14.29 36.71 28.37
N VAL A 91 -13.48 36.56 29.41
CA VAL A 91 -12.71 37.63 30.05
C VAL A 91 -11.27 37.21 30.29
N ASP A 92 -10.41 38.16 30.64
CA ASP A 92 -9.04 37.84 31.02
C ASP A 92 -8.97 37.17 32.42
N PRO A 93 -7.87 36.46 32.74
CA PRO A 93 -7.74 35.74 34.00
C PRO A 93 -7.83 36.62 35.26
N GLN A 94 -7.42 37.90 35.17
CA GLN A 94 -7.45 38.81 36.31
C GLN A 94 -8.88 39.32 36.55
N GLU A 95 -9.55 39.76 35.48
CA GLU A 95 -10.96 40.17 35.53
C GLU A 95 -11.87 39.04 36.02
N ALA A 96 -11.60 37.80 35.62
CA ALA A 96 -12.36 36.63 36.10
C ALA A 96 -12.24 36.45 37.61
N ARG A 97 -11.02 36.51 38.16
CA ARG A 97 -10.76 36.32 39.60
C ARG A 97 -11.34 37.47 40.40
N ASP A 98 -11.03 38.70 40.03
CA ASP A 98 -11.57 39.90 40.69
C ASP A 98 -13.09 39.92 40.64
N GLY A 99 -13.67 39.50 39.51
CA GLY A 99 -15.11 39.44 39.32
C GLY A 99 -15.80 38.37 40.15
N VAL A 100 -15.17 37.22 40.42
CA VAL A 100 -15.68 36.20 41.35
C VAL A 100 -15.53 36.64 42.81
N GLU A 101 -14.43 37.31 43.14
CA GLU A 101 -14.19 37.86 44.48
C GLU A 101 -15.27 38.90 44.84
N HIS A 102 -15.52 39.87 43.95
CA HIS A 102 -16.45 40.97 44.16
C HIS A 102 -17.90 40.67 43.78
N GLY A 103 -18.21 39.46 43.31
CA GLY A 103 -19.57 39.01 43.00
C GLY A 103 -20.15 39.55 41.69
N LYS A 104 -19.30 40.06 40.79
CA LYS A 104 -19.67 40.35 39.39
C LYS A 104 -20.00 39.06 38.63
N TYR A 105 -19.24 37.99 38.90
CA TYR A 105 -19.47 36.65 38.38
C TYR A 105 -19.72 35.68 39.53
N TYR A 106 -20.60 34.71 39.32
CA TYR A 106 -20.93 33.73 40.35
C TYR A 106 -19.86 32.64 40.50
N PHE A 107 -19.18 32.30 39.41
CA PHE A 107 -17.99 31.46 39.39
C PHE A 107 -17.19 31.74 38.12
N MET A 108 -15.95 31.25 38.08
CA MET A 108 -15.12 31.27 36.87
C MET A 108 -14.72 29.85 36.45
N LEU A 109 -14.58 29.66 35.15
CA LEU A 109 -14.01 28.47 34.52
C LEU A 109 -12.79 28.88 33.71
N GLU A 110 -11.65 28.23 33.94
CA GLU A 110 -10.38 28.53 33.27
C GLU A 110 -9.85 27.29 32.53
N LEU A 111 -9.55 27.50 31.24
CA LEU A 111 -8.84 26.58 30.35
C LEU A 111 -7.36 27.01 30.31
N PRO A 112 -6.44 26.27 30.94
CA PRO A 112 -5.03 26.64 31.04
C PRO A 112 -4.29 26.66 29.69
N PRO A 113 -3.09 27.27 29.61
CA PRO A 113 -2.33 27.40 28.36
C PRO A 113 -1.95 26.10 27.66
N ASP A 114 -1.80 25.00 28.40
CA ASP A 114 -1.40 23.69 27.92
C ASP A 114 -2.59 22.74 27.70
N PHE A 115 -3.83 23.23 27.74
CA PHE A 115 -5.04 22.40 27.65
C PHE A 115 -5.08 21.56 26.36
N SER A 116 -4.92 22.16 25.18
CA SER A 116 -4.90 21.43 23.91
C SER A 116 -3.69 20.50 23.78
N GLU A 117 -2.53 20.87 24.35
CA GLU A 117 -1.32 20.03 24.36
C GLU A 117 -1.53 18.78 25.21
N ALA A 118 -2.14 18.93 26.39
CA ALA A 118 -2.46 17.83 27.28
C ALA A 118 -3.45 16.85 26.63
N ILE A 119 -4.47 17.34 25.92
CA ILE A 119 -5.39 16.49 25.14
C ILE A 119 -4.66 15.69 24.05
N ALA A 120 -3.68 16.30 23.39
CA ALA A 120 -2.88 15.66 22.35
C ALA A 120 -1.82 14.68 22.88
N SER A 121 -1.44 14.82 24.15
CA SER A 121 -0.30 14.14 24.76
C SER A 121 -0.31 12.60 24.67
N PRO A 122 -1.46 11.87 24.65
CA PRO A 122 -1.45 10.41 24.46
C PRO A 122 -0.79 9.96 23.15
N THR A 123 -0.80 10.81 22.12
CA THR A 123 -0.16 10.51 20.82
C THR A 123 1.35 10.75 20.83
N THR A 124 1.88 11.44 21.85
CA THR A 124 3.29 11.84 21.97
C THR A 124 4.13 10.91 22.85
N GLY A 125 3.51 9.88 23.44
CA GLY A 125 4.17 8.89 24.29
C GLY A 125 4.38 9.30 25.76
N LYS A 126 3.96 10.52 26.14
CA LYS A 126 3.92 11.01 27.53
C LYS A 126 2.52 11.52 27.86
N PRO A 127 1.58 10.63 28.22
CA PRO A 127 0.20 11.03 28.47
C PRO A 127 0.10 11.94 29.70
N LYS A 128 -0.69 13.01 29.57
CA LYS A 128 -1.05 13.97 30.60
C LYS A 128 -2.54 14.26 30.51
N GLN A 129 -3.22 14.32 31.64
CA GLN A 129 -4.62 14.76 31.70
C GLN A 129 -4.69 16.28 31.54
N ALA A 130 -5.63 16.76 30.72
CA ALA A 130 -5.89 18.19 30.59
C ALA A 130 -6.57 18.70 31.85
N LYS A 131 -6.20 19.90 32.31
CA LYS A 131 -6.78 20.50 33.52
C LYS A 131 -7.89 21.47 33.16
N LEU A 132 -8.99 21.42 33.91
CA LEU A 132 -10.04 22.42 33.88
C LEU A 132 -10.14 23.02 35.28
N ILE A 133 -10.00 24.35 35.41
CA ILE A 133 -9.95 25.00 36.73
C ILE A 133 -11.27 25.74 36.96
N ALA A 134 -11.96 25.44 38.05
CA ALA A 134 -13.15 26.16 38.46
C ALA A 134 -12.95 26.84 39.82
N VAL A 135 -13.26 28.13 39.91
CA VAL A 135 -13.16 28.91 41.16
C VAL A 135 -14.54 29.43 41.54
N TYR A 136 -14.92 29.15 42.79
CA TYR A 136 -16.19 29.54 43.40
C TYR A 136 -15.94 30.45 44.60
N ASN A 137 -16.90 31.31 44.93
CA ASN A 137 -16.87 32.11 46.15
C ASN A 137 -18.18 31.92 46.95
N ASP A 138 -18.11 31.10 48.00
CA ASP A 138 -19.29 30.69 48.75
C ASP A 138 -19.85 31.82 49.64
N ALA A 139 -19.05 32.87 49.91
CA ALA A 139 -19.50 34.06 50.63
C ALA A 139 -20.47 34.92 49.82
N ASN A 140 -20.36 34.90 48.48
CA ASN A 140 -21.27 35.65 47.61
C ASN A 140 -22.61 34.93 47.48
N ASN A 141 -22.62 33.64 47.14
CA ASN A 141 -23.84 32.83 47.10
C ASN A 141 -23.55 31.31 47.06
N TYR A 142 -23.91 30.61 48.15
CA TYR A 142 -23.76 29.14 48.24
C TYR A 142 -24.59 28.35 47.20
N ILE A 143 -25.81 28.80 46.88
CA ILE A 143 -26.67 28.13 45.90
C ILE A 143 -26.05 28.24 44.50
N SER A 144 -25.50 29.40 44.16
CA SER A 144 -24.81 29.61 42.89
C SER A 144 -23.54 28.76 42.76
N SER A 145 -22.75 28.61 43.83
CA SER A 145 -21.62 27.66 43.85
C SER A 145 -22.08 26.22 43.62
N SER A 146 -23.22 25.81 44.18
CA SER A 146 -23.78 24.47 43.96
C SER A 146 -24.26 24.27 42.52
N ILE A 147 -24.92 25.27 41.93
CA ILE A 147 -25.36 25.25 40.53
C ILE A 147 -24.14 25.18 39.60
N GLY A 148 -23.14 26.02 39.84
CA GLY A 148 -21.92 26.08 39.05
C GLY A 148 -21.11 24.78 39.10
N ARG A 149 -21.09 24.09 40.24
CA ARG A 149 -20.47 22.76 40.36
C ARG A 149 -21.12 21.73 39.44
N THR A 150 -22.44 21.59 39.51
CA THR A 150 -23.19 20.67 38.64
C THR A 150 -23.02 21.04 37.17
N ALA A 151 -23.03 22.33 36.84
CA ALA A 151 -22.82 22.79 35.48
C ALA A 151 -21.40 22.47 34.98
N THR A 152 -20.37 22.71 35.79
CA THR A 152 -18.98 22.41 35.45
C THR A 152 -18.74 20.91 35.29
N GLU A 153 -19.37 20.06 36.11
CA GLU A 153 -19.34 18.60 35.95
C GLU A 153 -19.99 18.16 34.63
N GLN A 154 -21.08 18.79 34.21
CA GLN A 154 -21.69 18.52 32.89
C GLN A 154 -20.75 18.93 31.75
N VAL A 155 -20.10 20.09 31.85
CA VAL A 155 -19.07 20.53 30.90
C VAL A 155 -17.92 19.52 30.84
N LEU A 156 -17.41 19.10 32.00
CA LEU A 156 -16.36 18.08 32.09
C LEU A 156 -16.77 16.79 31.38
N ASN A 157 -17.97 16.29 31.62
CA ASN A 157 -18.49 15.07 31.00
C ASN A 157 -18.64 15.19 29.47
N ALA A 158 -19.18 16.32 28.99
CA ALA A 158 -19.34 16.58 27.57
C ALA A 158 -17.99 16.65 26.84
N VAL A 159 -17.04 17.37 27.43
CA VAL A 159 -15.67 17.49 26.91
C VAL A 159 -14.95 16.14 26.93
N SER A 160 -15.06 15.39 28.04
CA SER A 160 -14.43 14.07 28.18
C SER A 160 -14.97 13.07 27.15
N THR A 161 -16.29 13.02 26.95
CA THR A 161 -16.93 12.13 25.96
C THR A 161 -16.44 12.42 24.53
N ARG A 162 -16.31 13.70 24.18
CA ARG A 162 -15.84 14.12 22.85
C ARG A 162 -14.38 13.76 22.62
N ILE A 163 -13.52 13.99 23.62
CA ILE A 163 -12.09 13.72 23.54
C ILE A 163 -11.82 12.20 23.52
N SER A 164 -12.45 11.43 24.41
CA SER A 164 -12.26 9.98 24.50
C SER A 164 -12.59 9.27 23.17
N GLY A 165 -13.65 9.70 22.46
CA GLY A 165 -14.00 9.12 21.16
C GLY A 165 -12.95 9.36 20.07
N GLN A 166 -12.30 10.53 20.04
CA GLN A 166 -11.26 10.84 19.06
C GLN A 166 -9.91 10.21 19.43
N ALA A 167 -9.55 10.23 20.71
CA ALA A 167 -8.28 9.70 21.21
C ALA A 167 -8.16 8.18 21.01
N VAL A 168 -9.24 7.42 21.25
CA VAL A 168 -9.28 5.95 21.04
C VAL A 168 -8.99 5.59 19.58
N ASN A 169 -9.67 6.25 18.63
CA ASN A 169 -9.49 5.95 17.21
C ASN A 169 -8.07 6.27 16.73
N GLN A 170 -7.48 7.37 17.22
CA GLN A 170 -6.14 7.78 16.81
C GLN A 170 -5.06 6.86 17.40
N VAL A 171 -5.18 6.51 18.68
CA VAL A 171 -4.25 5.58 19.35
C VAL A 171 -4.34 4.18 18.74
N LEU A 172 -5.56 3.69 18.49
CA LEU A 172 -5.77 2.38 17.85
C LEU A 172 -5.19 2.36 16.43
N SER A 173 -5.35 3.44 15.67
CA SER A 173 -4.74 3.59 14.35
C SER A 173 -3.22 3.52 14.41
N VAL A 174 -2.56 4.31 15.27
CA VAL A 174 -1.09 4.35 15.35
C VAL A 174 -0.49 3.04 15.87
N VAL A 175 -1.10 2.42 16.88
CA VAL A 175 -0.57 1.21 17.53
C VAL A 175 -0.79 -0.05 16.69
N VAL A 176 -1.98 -0.22 16.09
CA VAL A 176 -2.31 -1.45 15.35
C VAL A 176 -1.81 -1.39 13.91
N SER A 177 -1.89 -0.23 13.24
CA SER A 177 -1.57 -0.16 11.80
C SER A 177 -0.06 -0.11 11.52
N SER A 178 0.73 0.51 12.40
CA SER A 178 2.16 0.73 12.13
C SER A 178 2.99 -0.55 12.28
N GLY A 179 2.82 -1.30 13.36
CA GLY A 179 3.58 -2.54 13.60
C GLY A 179 3.15 -3.68 12.69
N ALA A 180 1.84 -3.88 12.51
CA ALA A 180 1.31 -4.94 11.67
C ALA A 180 1.58 -4.68 10.18
N GLY A 181 1.45 -3.42 9.72
CA GLY A 181 1.72 -3.04 8.33
C GLY A 181 3.19 -3.23 7.94
N ILE A 182 4.13 -2.84 8.81
CA ILE A 182 5.57 -3.02 8.55
C ILE A 182 5.92 -4.52 8.54
N LYS A 183 5.35 -5.31 9.46
CA LYS A 183 5.55 -6.76 9.46
C LYS A 183 5.01 -7.41 8.18
N GLN A 184 3.81 -7.04 7.75
CA GLN A 184 3.22 -7.55 6.51
C GLN A 184 4.06 -7.15 5.28
N ALA A 185 4.62 -5.95 5.26
CA ALA A 185 5.54 -5.53 4.20
C ALA A 185 6.85 -6.34 4.22
N ALA A 186 7.40 -6.63 5.41
CA ALA A 186 8.58 -7.49 5.56
C ALA A 186 8.31 -8.91 5.04
N ASP A 187 7.17 -9.49 5.40
CA ASP A 187 6.73 -10.81 4.94
C ASP A 187 6.52 -10.82 3.41
N GLY A 188 5.92 -9.77 2.85
CA GLY A 188 5.76 -9.61 1.40
C GLY A 188 7.09 -9.48 0.65
N ALA A 189 8.05 -8.75 1.21
CA ALA A 189 9.41 -8.66 0.65
C ALA A 189 10.13 -10.01 0.71
N GLN A 190 9.93 -10.80 1.77
CA GLN A 190 10.46 -12.15 1.88
C GLN A 190 9.84 -13.09 0.82
N GLN A 191 8.52 -13.03 0.61
CA GLN A 191 7.85 -13.81 -0.44
C GLN A 191 8.38 -13.46 -1.84
N LEU A 192 8.67 -12.18 -2.10
CA LEU A 192 9.28 -11.75 -3.35
C LEU A 192 10.71 -12.31 -3.51
N ALA A 193 11.51 -12.31 -2.44
CA ALA A 193 12.83 -12.92 -2.45
C ALA A 193 12.78 -14.43 -2.73
N ASP A 194 11.85 -15.15 -2.10
CA ASP A 194 11.64 -16.58 -2.32
C ASP A 194 11.16 -16.87 -3.75
N GLY A 195 10.26 -16.04 -4.28
CA GLY A 195 9.82 -16.11 -5.67
C GLY A 195 10.96 -15.88 -6.65
N ALA A 196 11.79 -14.86 -6.41
CA ALA A 196 12.97 -14.58 -7.21
C ALA A 196 13.99 -15.74 -7.16
N ALA A 197 14.15 -16.40 -6.00
CA ALA A 197 15.00 -17.60 -5.89
C ALA A 197 14.50 -18.75 -6.78
N ARG A 198 13.18 -19.00 -6.82
CA ARG A 198 12.61 -20.03 -7.71
C ARG A 198 12.84 -19.72 -9.19
N VAL A 199 12.72 -18.45 -9.58
CA VAL A 199 13.02 -18.03 -10.96
C VAL A 199 14.52 -18.15 -11.25
N ASP A 200 15.39 -17.82 -10.29
CA ASP A 200 16.85 -17.98 -10.42
C ASP A 200 17.25 -19.45 -10.65
N ASP A 201 16.65 -20.36 -9.87
CA ASP A 201 16.84 -21.80 -10.04
C ASP A 201 16.38 -22.28 -11.42
N GLY A 202 15.19 -21.84 -11.85
CA GLY A 202 14.65 -22.15 -13.17
C GLY A 202 15.50 -21.58 -14.32
N ALA A 203 16.02 -20.36 -14.17
CA ALA A 203 16.96 -19.75 -15.10
C ALA A 203 18.29 -20.51 -15.14
N GLY A 204 18.74 -21.03 -14.00
CA GLY A 204 19.89 -21.93 -13.90
C GLY A 204 19.68 -23.23 -14.68
N GLN A 205 18.52 -23.86 -14.54
CA GLN A 205 18.16 -25.07 -15.31
C GLN A 205 18.06 -24.78 -16.81
N LEU A 206 17.44 -23.66 -17.18
CA LEU A 206 17.34 -23.22 -18.58
C LEU A 206 18.72 -22.99 -19.18
N SER A 207 19.61 -22.28 -18.48
CA SER A 207 20.98 -22.04 -18.93
C SER A 207 21.76 -23.34 -19.11
N ALA A 208 21.64 -24.31 -18.20
CA ALA A 208 22.26 -25.63 -18.36
C ALA A 208 21.73 -26.38 -19.60
N GLY A 209 20.42 -26.31 -19.85
CA GLY A 209 19.80 -26.84 -21.07
C GLY A 209 20.29 -26.14 -22.33
N LEU A 210 20.44 -24.82 -22.29
CA LEU A 210 20.93 -24.01 -23.41
C LEU A 210 22.39 -24.26 -23.72
N HIS A 211 23.25 -24.48 -22.73
CA HIS A 211 24.62 -24.92 -22.96
C HIS A 211 24.67 -26.27 -23.68
N THR A 212 23.80 -27.21 -23.31
CA THR A 212 23.67 -28.50 -23.99
C THR A 212 23.21 -28.31 -25.44
N ALA A 213 22.15 -27.51 -25.65
CA ALA A 213 21.62 -27.19 -26.97
C ALA A 213 22.63 -26.44 -27.85
N ARG A 214 23.43 -25.54 -27.27
CA ARG A 214 24.49 -24.78 -27.94
C ARG A 214 25.59 -25.71 -28.43
N SER A 215 26.03 -26.64 -27.58
CA SER A 215 27.00 -27.66 -27.95
C SER A 215 26.48 -28.54 -29.09
N GLY A 216 25.26 -29.05 -28.97
CA GLY A 216 24.63 -29.87 -30.02
C GLY A 216 24.44 -29.13 -31.34
N SER A 217 24.04 -27.86 -31.29
CA SER A 217 23.84 -27.04 -32.49
C SER A 217 25.15 -26.63 -33.15
N ALA A 218 26.22 -26.41 -32.38
CA ALA A 218 27.55 -26.20 -32.92
C ALA A 218 28.07 -27.46 -33.65
N GLN A 219 27.83 -28.64 -33.08
CA GLN A 219 28.15 -29.92 -33.73
C GLN A 219 27.33 -30.13 -35.01
N LEU A 220 26.03 -29.84 -34.98
CA LEU A 220 25.16 -29.90 -36.16
C LEU A 220 25.63 -28.93 -37.25
N ALA A 221 25.94 -27.68 -36.91
CA ALA A 221 26.44 -26.68 -37.86
C ALA A 221 27.78 -27.11 -38.49
N ALA A 222 28.68 -27.69 -37.70
CA ALA A 222 29.95 -28.24 -38.21
C ALA A 222 29.69 -29.42 -39.18
N GLY A 223 28.82 -30.36 -38.81
CA GLY A 223 28.47 -31.50 -39.66
C GLY A 223 27.76 -31.08 -40.95
N ALA A 224 26.83 -30.13 -40.88
CA ALA A 224 26.14 -29.59 -42.03
C ALA A 224 27.09 -28.85 -42.98
N LYS A 225 28.08 -28.11 -42.43
CA LYS A 225 29.14 -27.49 -43.22
C LYS A 225 30.00 -28.55 -43.92
N GLN A 226 30.46 -29.58 -43.20
CA GLN A 226 31.23 -30.69 -43.77
C GLN A 226 30.46 -31.39 -44.90
N LEU A 227 29.15 -31.61 -44.71
CA LEU A 227 28.28 -32.17 -45.75
C LEU A 227 28.19 -31.25 -46.98
N SER A 228 27.95 -29.95 -46.78
CA SER A 228 27.90 -28.96 -47.86
C SER A 228 29.22 -28.90 -48.64
N ASP A 229 30.34 -28.91 -47.93
CA ASP A 229 31.69 -28.88 -48.51
C ASP A 229 31.95 -30.17 -49.32
N GLY A 230 31.60 -31.34 -48.75
CA GLY A 230 31.72 -32.63 -49.43
C GLY A 230 30.83 -32.77 -50.68
N ILE A 231 29.58 -32.29 -50.60
CA ILE A 231 28.67 -32.24 -51.76
C ILE A 231 29.23 -31.31 -52.83
N THR A 232 29.73 -30.12 -52.45
CA THR A 232 30.33 -29.19 -53.42
C THR A 232 31.53 -29.84 -54.11
N GLN A 233 32.42 -30.46 -53.33
CA GLN A 233 33.61 -31.15 -53.85
C GLN A 233 33.28 -32.33 -54.77
N ALA A 234 32.18 -33.06 -54.51
CA ALA A 234 31.72 -34.15 -55.36
C ALA A 234 30.96 -33.65 -56.62
N THR A 235 30.22 -32.55 -56.51
CA THR A 235 29.38 -32.02 -57.60
C THR A 235 30.14 -31.12 -58.58
N ASP A 236 31.19 -30.42 -58.16
CA ASP A 236 31.97 -29.52 -59.02
C ASP A 236 32.57 -30.24 -60.25
N PRO A 237 33.23 -31.41 -60.12
CA PRO A 237 33.73 -32.13 -61.28
C PRO A 237 32.58 -32.65 -62.16
N LEU A 238 31.47 -33.09 -61.55
CA LEU A 238 30.30 -33.60 -62.27
C LEU A 238 29.60 -32.54 -63.13
N LEU A 239 29.48 -31.31 -62.61
CA LEU A 239 29.02 -30.17 -63.40
C LEU A 239 29.99 -29.85 -64.54
N ALA A 240 31.30 -29.98 -64.32
CA ALA A 240 32.29 -29.79 -65.39
C ALA A 240 32.11 -30.85 -66.51
N VAL A 241 31.86 -32.12 -66.16
CA VAL A 241 31.56 -33.19 -67.12
C VAL A 241 30.27 -32.90 -67.89
N ALA A 242 29.19 -32.58 -67.19
CA ALA A 242 27.90 -32.32 -67.82
C ALA A 242 27.98 -31.13 -68.80
N LYS A 243 28.74 -30.10 -68.42
CA LYS A 243 29.02 -28.95 -69.28
C LYS A 243 29.86 -29.35 -70.50
N ALA A 244 30.89 -30.17 -70.33
CA ALA A 244 31.70 -30.70 -71.42
C ALA A 244 30.87 -31.48 -72.45
N VAL A 245 30.02 -32.38 -71.96
CA VAL A 245 29.17 -33.22 -72.82
C VAL A 245 28.14 -32.40 -73.60
N SER A 246 27.66 -31.29 -73.03
CA SER A 246 26.77 -30.36 -73.74
C SER A 246 27.43 -29.65 -74.94
N VAL A 247 28.77 -29.60 -74.99
CA VAL A 247 29.56 -28.92 -76.04
C VAL A 247 29.96 -29.87 -77.18
N ILE A 248 29.87 -31.19 -76.98
CA ILE A 248 30.26 -32.23 -77.96
C ILE A 248 29.42 -32.21 -79.26
N GLY A 249 28.26 -31.55 -79.27
CA GLY A 249 27.44 -31.35 -80.49
C GLY A 249 27.95 -30.28 -81.46
N GLY A 250 29.13 -29.70 -81.20
CA GLY A 250 29.70 -28.53 -81.88
C GLY A 250 30.64 -28.82 -83.07
N ASN A 251 31.35 -27.78 -83.54
CA ASN A 251 32.40 -27.89 -84.57
C ASN A 251 33.67 -28.60 -84.04
N THR A 252 34.66 -28.85 -84.90
CA THR A 252 35.85 -29.68 -84.59
C THR A 252 36.62 -29.23 -83.34
N ASP A 253 36.71 -27.93 -83.10
CA ASP A 253 37.35 -27.36 -81.90
C ASP A 253 36.53 -27.64 -80.63
N GLN A 254 35.20 -27.57 -80.72
CA GLN A 254 34.28 -27.91 -79.63
C GLN A 254 34.32 -29.42 -79.30
N LEU A 255 34.56 -30.25 -80.31
CA LEU A 255 34.71 -31.69 -80.16
C LEU A 255 36.02 -32.06 -79.44
N GLN A 256 37.13 -31.38 -79.79
CA GLN A 256 38.42 -31.57 -79.11
C GLN A 256 38.40 -31.06 -77.68
N GLN A 257 37.71 -29.94 -77.42
CA GLN A 257 37.43 -29.46 -76.05
C GLN A 257 36.54 -30.43 -75.27
N GLY A 258 35.51 -30.98 -75.89
CA GLY A 258 34.62 -31.98 -75.30
C GLY A 258 35.34 -33.30 -74.96
N ALA A 259 36.24 -33.77 -75.83
CA ALA A 259 37.08 -34.94 -75.58
C ALA A 259 38.09 -34.71 -74.45
N THR A 260 38.76 -33.55 -74.42
CA THR A 260 39.71 -33.19 -73.34
C THR A 260 38.98 -33.11 -72.00
N ALA A 261 37.77 -32.57 -71.99
CA ALA A 261 36.98 -32.44 -70.77
C ALA A 261 36.30 -33.76 -70.35
N LEU A 262 36.01 -34.68 -71.29
CA LEU A 262 35.66 -36.08 -70.99
C LEU A 262 36.84 -36.85 -70.39
N GLN A 263 38.06 -36.61 -70.88
CA GLN A 263 39.27 -37.22 -70.34
C GLN A 263 39.55 -36.74 -68.91
N GLN A 264 39.47 -35.42 -68.67
CA GLN A 264 39.55 -34.85 -67.32
C GLN A 264 38.44 -35.37 -66.40
N ALA A 265 37.22 -35.53 -66.92
CA ALA A 265 36.11 -36.15 -66.20
C ALA A 265 36.40 -37.60 -65.79
N ASN A 266 36.98 -38.39 -66.69
CA ASN A 266 37.31 -39.80 -66.46
C ASN A 266 38.44 -39.93 -65.41
N ASP A 267 39.45 -39.07 -65.47
CA ASP A 267 40.52 -38.97 -64.46
C ASP A 267 39.98 -38.56 -63.08
N GLN A 268 38.98 -37.68 -63.05
CA GLN A 268 38.38 -37.20 -61.81
C GLN A 268 37.26 -38.08 -61.27
N ILE A 269 36.73 -39.05 -62.03
CA ILE A 269 35.67 -39.96 -61.57
C ILE A 269 36.09 -40.76 -60.32
N GLY A 270 37.38 -41.12 -60.20
CA GLY A 270 37.90 -41.76 -59.00
C GLY A 270 37.86 -40.84 -57.78
N ALA A 271 38.17 -39.56 -57.97
CA ALA A 271 38.06 -38.53 -56.94
C ALA A 271 36.60 -38.23 -56.58
N ILE A 272 35.69 -38.20 -57.56
CA ILE A 272 34.24 -38.04 -57.35
C ILE A 272 33.68 -39.18 -56.51
N ALA A 273 34.00 -40.43 -56.85
CA ALA A 273 33.55 -41.60 -56.09
C ALA A 273 34.06 -41.55 -54.63
N THR A 274 35.32 -41.14 -54.44
CA THR A 274 35.93 -41.01 -53.12
C THR A 274 35.31 -39.85 -52.32
N ALA A 275 35.00 -38.73 -52.97
CA ALA A 275 34.31 -37.59 -52.37
C ALA A 275 32.87 -37.94 -51.95
N GLN A 276 32.16 -38.71 -52.77
CA GLN A 276 30.81 -39.21 -52.47
C GLN A 276 30.82 -40.17 -51.26
N ASP A 277 31.78 -41.10 -51.19
CA ASP A 277 31.94 -41.99 -50.03
C ASP A 277 32.30 -41.20 -48.76
N THR A 278 33.17 -40.20 -48.88
CA THR A 278 33.55 -39.33 -47.75
C THR A 278 32.34 -38.53 -47.24
N ALA A 279 31.52 -37.99 -48.14
CA ALA A 279 30.29 -37.30 -47.79
C ALA A 279 29.27 -38.24 -47.12
N ALA A 280 29.09 -39.45 -47.65
CA ALA A 280 28.18 -40.44 -47.09
C ALA A 280 28.63 -40.92 -45.69
N ASN A 281 29.94 -41.07 -45.47
CA ASN A 281 30.50 -41.45 -44.18
C ASN A 281 30.41 -40.31 -43.15
N SER A 282 30.67 -39.07 -43.58
CA SER A 282 30.50 -37.88 -42.73
C SER A 282 29.05 -37.71 -42.30
N LEU A 283 28.11 -37.92 -43.23
CA LEU A 283 26.68 -37.90 -42.95
C LEU A 283 26.28 -39.01 -41.96
N SER A 284 26.87 -40.20 -42.09
CA SER A 284 26.65 -41.31 -41.16
C SER A 284 27.06 -40.94 -39.72
N ALA A 285 28.24 -40.33 -39.56
CA ALA A 285 28.70 -39.90 -38.24
C ALA A 285 27.76 -38.86 -37.60
N VAL A 286 27.23 -37.92 -38.38
CA VAL A 286 26.25 -36.92 -37.93
C VAL A 286 24.92 -37.60 -37.56
N ILE A 287 24.44 -38.54 -38.37
CA ILE A 287 23.22 -39.31 -38.07
C ILE A 287 23.38 -40.09 -36.78
N ASP A 288 24.50 -40.80 -36.58
CA ASP A 288 24.76 -41.60 -35.37
C ASP A 288 24.79 -40.70 -34.13
N GLN A 289 25.41 -39.53 -34.25
CA GLN A 289 25.52 -38.57 -33.14
C GLN A 289 24.16 -37.93 -32.79
N LEU A 290 23.35 -37.58 -33.79
CA LEU A 290 21.98 -37.09 -33.58
C LEU A 290 21.06 -38.18 -33.00
N SER A 291 21.20 -39.41 -33.48
CA SER A 291 20.42 -40.58 -33.03
C SER A 291 20.76 -40.99 -31.60
N ALA A 292 22.00 -40.76 -31.17
CA ALA A 292 22.46 -40.99 -29.80
C ALA A 292 21.96 -39.91 -28.82
N SER A 293 21.52 -38.75 -29.31
CA SER A 293 20.92 -37.73 -28.44
C SER A 293 19.54 -38.17 -27.94
N GLY A 294 19.22 -37.88 -26.68
CA GLY A 294 17.93 -38.23 -26.08
C GLY A 294 16.75 -37.41 -26.62
N ASP A 295 16.99 -36.43 -27.49
CA ASP A 295 16.03 -35.45 -27.97
C ASP A 295 15.17 -36.01 -29.13
N PRO A 296 13.82 -36.01 -29.03
CA PRO A 296 12.94 -36.46 -30.10
C PRO A 296 13.06 -35.61 -31.39
N VAL A 297 13.42 -34.33 -31.31
CA VAL A 297 13.65 -33.46 -32.48
C VAL A 297 14.92 -33.88 -33.21
N ALA A 298 15.99 -34.16 -32.47
CA ALA A 298 17.24 -34.64 -33.04
C ALA A 298 17.09 -36.02 -33.69
N ARG A 299 16.24 -36.90 -33.13
CA ARG A 299 15.87 -38.17 -33.78
C ARG A 299 15.13 -37.97 -35.11
N SER A 300 14.17 -37.07 -35.16
CA SER A 300 13.44 -36.77 -36.41
C SER A 300 14.36 -36.18 -37.49
N ALA A 301 15.32 -35.33 -37.08
CA ALA A 301 16.36 -34.82 -37.97
C ALA A 301 17.27 -35.96 -38.47
N ALA A 302 17.68 -36.88 -37.59
CA ALA A 302 18.46 -38.05 -37.96
C ALA A 302 17.75 -38.94 -38.99
N ASP A 303 16.44 -39.16 -38.84
CA ASP A 303 15.65 -39.95 -39.80
C ASP A 303 15.56 -39.28 -41.18
N THR A 304 15.40 -37.96 -41.22
CA THR A 304 15.39 -37.18 -42.47
C THR A 304 16.74 -37.23 -43.17
N LEU A 305 17.83 -37.11 -42.40
CA LEU A 305 19.20 -37.24 -42.91
C LEU A 305 19.49 -38.66 -43.40
N ARG A 306 18.93 -39.69 -42.77
CA ARG A 306 19.06 -41.09 -43.21
C ARG A 306 18.45 -41.32 -44.59
N GLY A 307 17.27 -40.75 -44.86
CA GLY A 307 16.68 -40.79 -46.21
C GLY A 307 17.56 -40.12 -47.28
N THR A 308 18.26 -39.04 -46.90
CA THR A 308 19.22 -38.34 -47.78
C THR A 308 20.49 -39.18 -47.99
N GLN A 309 20.97 -39.86 -46.95
CA GLN A 309 22.09 -40.81 -47.03
C GLN A 309 21.79 -41.97 -47.96
N ASP A 310 20.59 -42.54 -47.88
CA ASP A 310 20.16 -43.64 -48.73
C ASP A 310 20.08 -43.23 -50.20
N GLN A 311 19.65 -41.99 -50.50
CA GLN A 311 19.70 -41.45 -51.86
C GLN A 311 21.15 -41.22 -52.36
N LEU A 312 22.03 -40.70 -51.49
CA LEU A 312 23.46 -40.53 -51.80
C LEU A 312 24.15 -41.86 -52.09
N ARG A 313 23.82 -42.93 -51.35
CA ARG A 313 24.34 -44.28 -51.59
C ARG A 313 23.65 -44.99 -52.76
N GLY A 314 22.38 -44.74 -53.01
CA GLY A 314 21.62 -45.33 -54.12
C GLY A 314 22.00 -44.80 -55.50
N HIS A 315 22.53 -43.56 -55.58
CA HIS A 315 23.04 -42.94 -56.79
C HIS A 315 24.57 -42.92 -56.85
N GLN A 316 25.24 -44.02 -56.50
CA GLN A 316 26.66 -44.15 -56.76
C GLN A 316 26.96 -43.85 -58.24
N PHE A 317 28.05 -43.14 -58.52
CA PHE A 317 28.75 -43.23 -59.80
C PHE A 317 29.22 -44.68 -59.97
N THR A 318 28.29 -45.56 -60.34
CA THR A 318 28.51 -46.99 -60.38
C THR A 318 29.57 -47.33 -61.43
N PRO A 319 30.17 -48.53 -61.36
CA PRO A 319 30.95 -49.07 -62.46
C PRO A 319 30.24 -48.96 -63.82
N GLN A 320 28.89 -48.98 -63.84
CA GLN A 320 28.10 -48.80 -65.06
C GLN A 320 28.15 -47.38 -65.64
N ILE A 321 28.09 -46.33 -64.83
CA ILE A 321 28.22 -44.94 -65.33
C ILE A 321 29.65 -44.71 -65.81
N ARG A 322 30.64 -45.22 -65.08
CA ARG A 322 32.05 -45.20 -65.51
C ARG A 322 32.23 -45.92 -66.84
N GLN A 323 31.60 -47.08 -67.01
CA GLN A 323 31.60 -47.82 -68.27
C GLN A 323 30.94 -47.04 -69.39
N GLN A 324 29.75 -46.46 -69.17
CA GLN A 324 29.06 -45.63 -70.17
C GLN A 324 29.85 -44.38 -70.56
N LEU A 325 30.58 -43.77 -69.63
CA LEU A 325 31.46 -42.63 -69.93
C LEU A 325 32.69 -43.06 -70.72
N THR A 326 33.28 -44.20 -70.37
CA THR A 326 34.40 -44.81 -71.11
C THR A 326 33.96 -45.20 -72.52
N ASP A 327 32.75 -45.74 -72.67
CA ASP A 327 32.16 -46.10 -73.96
C ASP A 327 31.86 -44.84 -74.80
N ALA A 328 31.42 -43.75 -74.17
CA ALA A 328 31.22 -42.45 -74.83
C ALA A 328 32.54 -41.78 -75.23
N GLU A 329 33.58 -41.88 -74.40
CA GLU A 329 34.95 -41.43 -74.70
C GLU A 329 35.51 -42.21 -75.90
N ASN A 330 35.40 -43.54 -75.88
CA ASN A 330 35.80 -44.41 -76.99
C ASN A 330 35.02 -44.10 -78.27
N ALA A 331 33.72 -43.82 -78.17
CA ALA A 331 32.88 -43.42 -79.30
C ALA A 331 33.26 -42.04 -79.85
N ALA A 332 33.64 -41.08 -78.99
CA ALA A 332 34.11 -39.75 -79.39
C ALA A 332 35.50 -39.81 -80.05
N ILE A 333 36.41 -40.65 -79.55
CA ILE A 333 37.74 -40.90 -80.13
C ILE A 333 37.62 -41.61 -81.49
N ALA A 334 36.61 -42.46 -81.68
CA ALA A 334 36.34 -43.15 -82.95
C ALA A 334 35.67 -42.25 -84.03
N MET A 335 35.44 -40.95 -83.77
CA MET A 335 34.82 -40.01 -84.70
C MET A 335 35.80 -39.53 -85.79
N THR A 336 36.12 -40.38 -86.75
CA THR A 336 36.56 -39.97 -88.09
C THR A 336 35.58 -40.52 -89.11
N GLU A 337 34.87 -39.59 -89.78
CA GLU A 337 34.06 -39.71 -91.01
C GLU A 337 32.49 -39.72 -90.99
N PRO A 338 31.68 -40.50 -90.24
CA PRO A 338 30.28 -40.72 -90.67
C PRO A 338 29.17 -39.79 -90.12
N LEU A 339 29.45 -38.79 -89.28
CA LEU A 339 28.39 -38.19 -88.43
C LEU A 339 27.77 -36.88 -88.91
N ARG A 340 28.08 -36.42 -90.12
CA ARG A 340 27.58 -35.12 -90.63
C ARG A 340 26.15 -35.15 -91.16
N THR A 341 25.47 -36.29 -91.15
CA THR A 341 24.07 -36.41 -91.63
C THR A 341 23.05 -36.16 -90.51
N PRO A 342 22.10 -35.22 -90.71
CA PRO A 342 20.94 -35.05 -89.82
C PRO A 342 20.18 -36.38 -89.64
N GLY A 343 19.89 -36.76 -88.39
CA GLY A 343 19.13 -37.98 -88.07
C GLY A 343 19.94 -39.25 -87.79
N SER A 344 21.27 -39.16 -87.66
CA SER A 344 22.07 -40.34 -87.30
C SER A 344 21.72 -40.85 -85.88
N PRO A 345 21.78 -42.18 -85.63
CA PRO A 345 21.58 -42.77 -84.30
C PRO A 345 22.49 -42.17 -83.24
N VAL A 346 23.70 -41.73 -83.65
CA VAL A 346 24.69 -41.13 -82.77
C VAL A 346 24.33 -39.69 -82.38
N LYS A 347 23.73 -38.89 -83.28
CA LYS A 347 23.20 -37.57 -82.89
C LYS A 347 22.03 -37.70 -81.92
N SER A 348 21.11 -38.64 -82.16
CA SER A 348 20.03 -38.94 -81.21
C SER A 348 20.56 -39.39 -79.84
N ALA A 349 21.62 -40.20 -79.83
CA ALA A 349 22.28 -40.61 -78.59
C ALA A 349 22.93 -39.41 -77.88
N LEU A 350 23.66 -38.55 -78.60
CA LEU A 350 24.24 -37.31 -78.06
C LEU A 350 23.18 -36.36 -77.50
N ASP A 351 22.06 -36.17 -78.20
CA ASP A 351 20.95 -35.33 -77.73
C ASP A 351 20.28 -35.94 -76.47
N GLN A 352 20.15 -37.27 -76.39
CA GLN A 352 19.68 -37.95 -75.16
C GLN A 352 20.66 -37.82 -74.00
N VAL A 353 21.96 -37.95 -74.25
CA VAL A 353 23.00 -37.78 -73.22
C VAL A 353 23.03 -36.31 -72.75
N GLY A 354 22.92 -35.35 -73.67
CA GLY A 354 22.84 -33.92 -73.35
C GLY A 354 21.64 -33.57 -72.46
N ASN A 355 20.44 -34.08 -72.81
CA ASN A 355 19.23 -33.87 -72.00
C ASN A 355 19.32 -34.52 -70.61
N LYS A 356 19.87 -35.74 -70.51
CA LYS A 356 20.11 -36.40 -69.21
C LYS A 356 21.19 -35.68 -68.40
N GLY A 357 22.20 -35.11 -69.06
CA GLY A 357 23.24 -34.30 -68.44
C GLY A 357 22.70 -32.98 -67.87
N GLN A 358 21.73 -32.35 -68.54
CA GLN A 358 21.03 -31.18 -68.00
C GLN A 358 20.16 -31.52 -66.78
N ASP A 359 19.40 -32.63 -66.83
CA ASP A 359 18.62 -33.08 -65.67
C ASP A 359 19.52 -33.39 -64.46
N LEU A 360 20.65 -34.06 -64.70
CA LEU A 360 21.67 -34.32 -63.68
C LEU A 360 22.24 -33.00 -63.12
N THR A 361 22.60 -32.04 -63.97
CA THR A 361 23.10 -30.72 -63.55
C THR A 361 22.11 -30.00 -62.65
N ASN A 362 20.81 -30.03 -62.99
CA ASN A 362 19.75 -29.42 -62.19
C ASN A 362 19.63 -30.09 -60.82
N LYS A 363 19.66 -31.43 -60.77
CA LYS A 363 19.60 -32.21 -59.51
C LYS A 363 20.82 -31.99 -58.62
N LEU A 364 22.03 -31.94 -59.20
CA LEU A 364 23.26 -31.66 -58.46
C LEU A 364 23.25 -30.23 -57.91
N THR A 365 22.76 -29.27 -58.68
CA THR A 365 22.60 -27.87 -58.24
C THR A 365 21.57 -27.76 -57.11
N GLN A 366 20.45 -28.47 -57.21
CA GLN A 366 19.45 -28.57 -56.12
C GLN A 366 20.05 -29.19 -54.86
N LEU A 367 20.80 -30.30 -54.98
CA LEU A 367 21.46 -30.95 -53.86
C LEU A 367 22.46 -30.00 -53.17
N ARG A 368 23.29 -29.29 -53.95
CA ARG A 368 24.23 -28.30 -53.43
C ARG A 368 23.51 -27.15 -52.71
N THR A 369 22.43 -26.64 -53.30
CA THR A 369 21.62 -25.56 -52.71
C THR A 369 20.97 -26.03 -51.40
N GLY A 370 20.41 -27.24 -51.37
CA GLY A 370 19.81 -27.82 -50.17
C GLY A 370 20.85 -28.01 -49.05
N ALA A 371 22.05 -28.50 -49.38
CA ALA A 371 23.12 -28.66 -48.40
C ALA A 371 23.60 -27.32 -47.82
N GLN A 372 23.74 -26.30 -48.67
CA GLN A 372 24.07 -24.94 -48.26
C GLN A 372 22.98 -24.32 -47.37
N GLN A 373 21.70 -24.56 -47.68
CA GLN A 373 20.58 -24.11 -46.86
C GLN A 373 20.58 -24.78 -45.48
N VAL A 374 20.85 -26.08 -45.40
CA VAL A 374 20.96 -26.80 -44.12
C VAL A 374 22.14 -26.27 -43.29
N ALA A 375 23.30 -26.02 -43.92
CA ALA A 375 24.46 -25.42 -43.24
C ALA A 375 24.15 -24.02 -42.72
N ALA A 376 23.51 -23.17 -43.53
CA ALA A 376 23.11 -21.82 -43.13
C ALA A 376 22.09 -21.83 -41.98
N GLY A 377 21.03 -22.63 -42.11
CA GLY A 377 20.00 -22.77 -41.07
C GLY A 377 20.56 -23.32 -39.76
N SER A 378 21.52 -24.23 -39.81
CA SER A 378 22.18 -24.78 -38.62
C SER A 378 23.06 -23.73 -37.92
N ALA A 379 23.75 -22.89 -38.69
CA ALA A 379 24.53 -21.77 -38.15
C ALA A 379 23.63 -20.69 -37.52
N GLU A 380 22.47 -20.42 -38.14
CA GLU A 380 21.46 -19.50 -37.60
C GLU A 380 20.87 -20.04 -36.29
N LEU A 381 20.54 -21.34 -36.23
CA LEU A 381 20.09 -22.01 -35.02
C LEU A 381 21.12 -21.89 -33.88
N ALA A 382 22.39 -22.18 -34.16
CA ALA A 382 23.47 -22.03 -33.18
C ALA A 382 23.60 -20.59 -32.66
N THR A 383 23.43 -19.61 -33.54
CA THR A 383 23.43 -18.18 -33.20
C THR A 383 22.21 -17.81 -32.33
N GLY A 384 21.03 -18.32 -32.67
CA GLY A 384 19.80 -18.12 -31.91
C GLY A 384 19.89 -18.68 -30.50
N ILE A 385 20.44 -19.89 -30.35
CA ILE A 385 20.65 -20.51 -29.04
C ILE A 385 21.68 -19.73 -28.21
N ALA A 386 22.76 -19.23 -28.82
CA ALA A 386 23.71 -18.37 -28.11
C ALA A 386 23.06 -17.10 -27.56
N LYS A 387 22.18 -16.44 -28.34
CA LYS A 387 21.40 -15.28 -27.85
C LYS A 387 20.47 -15.65 -26.70
N LEU A 388 19.84 -16.81 -26.77
CA LEU A 388 18.95 -17.30 -25.73
C LEU A 388 19.72 -17.65 -24.43
N ASP A 389 20.93 -18.21 -24.56
CA ASP A 389 21.88 -18.49 -23.47
C ASP A 389 22.31 -17.18 -22.77
N ASP A 390 22.67 -16.16 -23.55
CA ASP A 390 22.99 -14.82 -23.02
C ASP A 390 21.80 -14.21 -22.28
N GLY A 391 20.58 -14.31 -22.85
CA GLY A 391 19.35 -13.84 -22.23
C GLY A 391 19.01 -14.58 -20.94
N ALA A 392 19.23 -15.90 -20.88
CA ALA A 392 19.08 -16.69 -19.66
C ALA A 392 20.10 -16.26 -18.59
N GLY A 393 21.33 -15.92 -18.99
CA GLY A 393 22.35 -15.35 -18.11
C GLY A 393 21.94 -13.99 -17.54
N GLN A 394 21.37 -13.11 -18.35
CA GLN A 394 20.83 -11.82 -17.90
C GLN A 394 19.65 -11.99 -16.94
N LEU A 395 18.72 -12.90 -17.25
CA LEU A 395 17.60 -13.22 -16.38
C LEU A 395 18.09 -13.67 -15.01
N LYS A 396 19.04 -14.62 -14.97
CA LYS A 396 19.66 -15.11 -13.73
C LYS A 396 20.33 -13.99 -12.94
N SER A 397 21.11 -13.13 -13.60
CA SER A 397 21.74 -11.98 -12.93
C SER A 397 20.70 -11.03 -12.33
N GLY A 398 19.63 -10.72 -13.09
CA GLY A 398 18.56 -9.83 -12.65
C GLY A 398 17.75 -10.43 -11.48
N THR A 399 17.45 -11.72 -11.52
CA THR A 399 16.75 -12.43 -10.43
C THR A 399 17.62 -12.51 -9.17
N GLY A 400 18.93 -12.70 -9.32
CA GLY A 400 19.89 -12.62 -8.22
C GLY A 400 19.89 -11.25 -7.53
N GLN A 401 19.86 -10.16 -8.31
CA GLN A 401 19.76 -8.79 -7.78
C GLN A 401 18.42 -8.54 -7.09
N LEU A 402 17.30 -8.94 -7.73
CA LEU A 402 15.96 -8.81 -7.15
C LEU A 402 15.84 -9.55 -5.83
N ARG A 403 16.36 -10.78 -5.76
CA ARG A 403 16.40 -11.59 -4.54
C ARG A 403 17.18 -10.87 -3.44
N ALA A 404 18.41 -10.43 -3.73
CA ALA A 404 19.26 -9.74 -2.76
C ALA A 404 18.61 -8.45 -2.23
N GLY A 405 18.07 -7.61 -3.12
CA GLY A 405 17.37 -6.38 -2.73
C GLY A 405 16.10 -6.64 -1.93
N SER A 406 15.33 -7.68 -2.28
CA SER A 406 14.13 -8.06 -1.55
C SER A 406 14.45 -8.61 -0.16
N THR A 407 15.52 -9.40 -0.01
CA THR A 407 16.02 -9.85 1.30
C THR A 407 16.51 -8.68 2.15
N GLU A 408 17.23 -7.72 1.57
CA GLU A 408 17.66 -6.51 2.27
C GLU A 408 16.45 -5.68 2.75
N LEU A 409 15.46 -5.49 1.88
CA LEU A 409 14.22 -4.79 2.21
C LEU A 409 13.46 -5.50 3.35
N ALA A 410 13.28 -6.81 3.25
CA ALA A 410 12.63 -7.62 4.29
C ALA A 410 13.34 -7.47 5.64
N THR A 411 14.68 -7.51 5.63
CA THR A 411 15.50 -7.36 6.84
C THR A 411 15.33 -5.96 7.45
N LYS A 412 15.44 -4.90 6.64
CA LYS A 412 15.28 -3.53 7.13
C LYS A 412 13.87 -3.23 7.62
N LEU A 413 12.84 -3.79 6.98
CA LEU A 413 11.46 -3.66 7.45
C LEU A 413 11.28 -4.42 8.77
N ALA A 414 11.82 -5.64 8.91
CA ALA A 414 11.76 -6.39 10.15
C ALA A 414 12.50 -5.67 11.30
N ASP A 415 13.64 -5.05 11.03
CA ASP A 415 14.37 -4.26 12.02
C ASP A 415 13.65 -2.96 12.36
N GLY A 416 13.04 -2.29 11.37
CA GLY A 416 12.17 -1.13 11.60
C GLY A 416 10.94 -1.49 12.44
N ALA A 417 10.36 -2.69 12.24
CA ALA A 417 9.26 -3.19 13.06
C ALA A 417 9.68 -3.37 14.52
N LYS A 418 10.93 -3.80 14.80
CA LYS A 418 11.46 -3.88 16.18
C LYS A 418 11.72 -2.51 16.80
N GLN A 419 11.94 -1.48 15.99
CA GLN A 419 12.10 -0.10 16.44
C GLN A 419 10.78 0.63 16.63
N ALA A 420 9.66 0.05 16.16
CA ALA A 420 8.34 0.57 16.48
C ALA A 420 8.17 0.57 18.01
N PRO A 421 7.62 1.64 18.61
CA PRO A 421 7.50 1.72 20.06
C PRO A 421 6.64 0.56 20.60
N GLU A 422 7.26 -0.46 21.18
CA GLU A 422 6.54 -1.41 22.02
C GLU A 422 6.19 -0.68 23.31
N TRP A 423 4.95 -0.21 23.41
CA TRP A 423 4.48 0.42 24.63
C TRP A 423 4.50 -0.63 25.74
N THR A 424 5.26 -0.33 26.79
CA THR A 424 5.26 -1.12 28.03
C THR A 424 3.86 -1.20 28.61
N THR A 425 3.57 -2.22 29.42
CA THR A 425 2.25 -2.35 30.09
C THR A 425 1.90 -1.09 30.89
N GLN A 426 2.86 -0.48 31.59
CA GLN A 426 2.65 0.79 32.31
C GLN A 426 2.28 1.96 31.40
N GLN A 427 2.83 2.03 30.18
CA GLN A 427 2.45 3.07 29.21
C GLN A 427 1.07 2.81 28.62
N LYS A 428 0.70 1.53 28.40
CA LYS A 428 -0.64 1.16 27.97
C LYS A 428 -1.68 1.53 29.03
N ASP A 429 -1.39 1.29 30.30
CA ASP A 429 -2.25 1.65 31.42
C ASP A 429 -2.37 3.18 31.56
N ALA A 430 -1.26 3.92 31.48
CA ALA A 430 -1.30 5.39 31.54
C ALA A 430 -2.07 6.02 30.37
N ILE A 431 -2.00 5.42 29.19
CA ILE A 431 -2.77 5.85 28.01
C ILE A 431 -4.24 5.46 28.17
N ALA A 432 -4.54 4.27 28.69
CA ALA A 432 -5.90 3.85 29.01
C ALA A 432 -6.56 4.77 30.05
N ASP A 433 -5.83 5.14 31.11
CA ASP A 433 -6.29 6.08 32.15
C ASP A 433 -6.54 7.48 31.58
N THR A 434 -5.64 7.96 30.73
CA THR A 434 -5.79 9.28 30.09
C THR A 434 -6.93 9.28 29.05
N ILE A 435 -7.23 8.14 28.44
CA ILE A 435 -8.39 7.98 27.55
C ILE A 435 -9.70 7.88 28.35
N GLY A 436 -9.68 7.17 29.49
CA GLY A 436 -10.84 6.95 30.36
C GLY A 436 -11.26 8.20 31.15
N GLY A 437 -10.30 9.09 31.45
CA GLY A 437 -10.54 10.39 32.07
C GLY A 437 -9.59 11.45 31.51
N PRO A 438 -9.85 11.99 30.31
CA PRO A 438 -8.90 12.89 29.62
C PRO A 438 -8.80 14.27 30.24
N VAL A 439 -9.80 14.68 31.01
CA VAL A 439 -9.85 15.98 31.68
C VAL A 439 -10.00 15.79 33.18
N HIS A 440 -9.16 16.48 33.94
CA HIS A 440 -9.22 16.57 35.39
C HIS A 440 -9.77 17.93 35.79
N LEU A 441 -10.84 17.95 36.60
CA LEU A 441 -11.43 19.16 37.13
C LEU A 441 -10.77 19.53 38.48
N GLU A 442 -10.07 20.66 38.50
CA GLU A 442 -9.51 21.27 39.70
C GLU A 442 -10.50 22.32 40.23
N THR A 443 -10.98 22.15 41.46
CA THR A 443 -11.97 23.06 42.08
C THR A 443 -11.32 23.83 43.23
N THR A 444 -11.51 25.14 43.24
CA THR A 444 -11.07 26.03 44.32
C THR A 444 -12.28 26.78 44.90
N HIS A 445 -12.36 26.87 46.22
CA HIS A 445 -13.40 27.59 46.93
C HIS A 445 -12.80 28.74 47.73
N GLU A 446 -13.11 29.96 47.33
CA GLU A 446 -12.87 31.17 48.13
C GLU A 446 -13.96 31.28 49.21
N ASN A 447 -13.55 31.61 50.44
CA ASN A 447 -14.44 31.76 51.59
C ASN A 447 -15.42 30.58 51.78
N ALA A 448 -14.90 29.36 51.72
CA ALA A 448 -15.68 28.13 51.70
C ALA A 448 -16.68 28.03 52.86
N ALA A 449 -17.94 27.71 52.52
CA ALA A 449 -18.98 27.45 53.51
C ALA A 449 -19.24 25.93 53.62
N PRO A 450 -19.19 25.34 54.83
CA PRO A 450 -19.29 23.87 54.98
C PRO A 450 -20.67 23.32 54.67
N ASN A 451 -21.73 24.13 54.75
CA ASN A 451 -23.09 23.73 54.40
C ASN A 451 -23.98 24.97 54.18
N PHE A 452 -25.14 24.74 53.56
CA PHE A 452 -26.17 25.75 53.31
C PHE A 452 -26.60 26.50 54.59
N GLY A 453 -26.66 25.80 55.73
CA GLY A 453 -27.04 26.40 57.02
C GLY A 453 -26.06 27.48 57.49
N THR A 454 -24.76 27.29 57.21
CA THR A 454 -23.71 28.26 57.56
C THR A 454 -23.83 29.52 56.72
N GLY A 455 -24.12 29.38 55.41
CA GLY A 455 -24.34 30.52 54.51
C GLY A 455 -25.58 31.35 54.87
N MET A 456 -26.63 30.73 55.38
CA MET A 456 -27.88 31.42 55.75
C MET A 456 -27.93 31.90 57.21
N ALA A 457 -26.97 31.50 58.05
CA ALA A 457 -26.96 31.84 59.48
C ALA A 457 -27.05 33.35 59.76
N PRO A 458 -26.29 34.25 59.06
CA PRO A 458 -26.41 35.69 59.29
C PRO A 458 -27.82 36.23 59.00
N PHE A 459 -28.50 35.71 57.97
CA PHE A 459 -29.87 36.08 57.62
C PHE A 459 -30.86 35.66 58.71
N PHE A 460 -30.82 34.40 59.15
CA PHE A 460 -31.74 33.94 60.19
C PHE A 460 -31.44 34.53 61.57
N LEU A 461 -30.18 34.80 61.90
CA LEU A 461 -29.80 35.50 63.13
C LEU A 461 -30.31 36.93 63.15
N THR A 462 -30.17 37.68 62.05
CA THR A 462 -30.70 39.05 61.95
C THR A 462 -32.22 39.07 61.98
N LEU A 463 -32.88 38.13 61.30
CA LEU A 463 -34.34 37.97 61.34
C LEU A 463 -34.84 37.65 62.77
N ALA A 464 -34.20 36.68 63.44
CA ALA A 464 -34.55 36.29 64.81
C ALA A 464 -34.34 37.44 65.80
N LEU A 465 -33.24 38.19 65.68
CA LEU A 465 -32.98 39.39 66.48
C LEU A 465 -34.01 40.48 66.22
N PHE A 466 -34.40 40.71 64.96
CA PHE A 466 -35.44 41.69 64.60
C PHE A 466 -36.79 41.36 65.24
N PHE A 467 -37.28 40.12 65.05
CA PHE A 467 -38.53 39.68 65.67
C PHE A 467 -38.46 39.64 67.19
N GLY A 468 -37.31 39.23 67.75
CA GLY A 468 -37.05 39.25 69.19
C GLY A 468 -37.14 40.67 69.78
N ALA A 469 -36.51 41.65 69.12
CA ALA A 469 -36.59 43.05 69.51
C ALA A 469 -38.02 43.62 69.40
N TRP A 470 -38.76 43.24 68.35
CA TRP A 470 -40.14 43.68 68.14
C TRP A 470 -41.09 43.14 69.22
N CYS A 471 -40.98 41.85 69.56
CA CYS A 471 -41.72 41.24 70.67
C CYS A 471 -41.37 41.89 72.03
N CYS A 472 -40.08 42.14 72.28
CA CYS A 472 -39.63 42.77 73.52
C CYS A 472 -40.18 44.20 73.65
N GLY A 473 -40.11 45.00 72.58
CA GLY A 473 -40.65 46.36 72.53
C GLY A 473 -42.17 46.41 72.74
N TRP A 474 -42.92 45.46 72.17
CA TRP A 474 -44.37 45.37 72.33
C TRP A 474 -44.77 45.01 73.77
N CYS A 475 -44.04 44.10 74.42
CA CYS A 475 -44.23 43.77 75.84
C CYS A 475 -43.91 44.96 76.76
N CYS A 476 -42.79 45.66 76.51
CA CYS A 476 -42.38 46.80 77.33
C CYS A 476 -43.33 48.01 77.19
N GLY A 477 -43.91 48.21 76.00
CA GLY A 477 -44.93 49.24 75.76
C GLY A 477 -46.23 49.03 76.56
N ARG A 478 -46.63 47.79 76.83
CA ARG A 478 -47.76 47.48 77.71
C ARG A 478 -47.46 47.79 79.18
N CYS A 479 -46.21 47.62 79.63
CA CYS A 479 -45.83 47.95 81.01
C CYS A 479 -45.82 49.45 81.31
N LYS A 480 -45.58 50.32 80.32
CA LYS A 480 -45.63 51.79 80.51
C LYS A 480 -47.06 52.36 80.51
N ALA A 481 -48.04 51.65 79.98
CA ALA A 481 -49.45 52.02 80.09
C ALA A 481 -50.02 51.57 81.46
N GLY A 482 -49.42 52.05 82.56
CA GLY A 482 -49.99 51.91 83.90
C GLY A 482 -51.33 52.66 84.00
N PRO A 483 -52.24 52.24 84.90
CA PRO A 483 -53.58 52.81 84.99
C PRO A 483 -53.48 54.30 85.34
N SER A 484 -53.94 55.17 84.43
CA SER A 484 -54.17 56.57 84.74
C SER A 484 -55.19 56.66 85.87
N ARG A 485 -54.76 57.13 87.04
CA ARG A 485 -55.63 57.56 88.15
C ARG A 485 -56.78 58.40 87.60
N ARG A 486 -58.02 57.96 87.79
CA ARG A 486 -59.16 58.87 87.98
C ARG A 486 -59.91 58.41 89.23
N ARG A 487 -60.12 59.39 90.11
CA ARG A 487 -60.94 59.34 91.31
C ARG A 487 -62.37 58.93 91.01
#